data_AF-A0A9W6KLR2-F1
#
_entry.id   AF-A0A9W6KLR2-F1
#
_cell.length_a   1.000
_cell.length_b   1.000
_cell.length_c   1.000
_cell.angle_alpha   90.00
_cell.angle_beta   90.00
_cell.angle_gamma   90.00
#
_symmetry.space_group_name_H-M   'P 1'
#
loop_
_entity.id
_entity.type
_entity.pdbx_description
1 polymer ?
#
loop_
_entity_poly.entity_id
_entity_poly.type
_entity_poly.pdbx_seq_one_letter_code
_entity_poly.pdbx_strand_id
1 'polypeptide(L)'
;MAVGAWMLCAAGLSALALHETTVSQEALLKAARPAPGAPGAPTPSPSPDSPRILRTPGGNVVAGCDGSSVRVRYLSPATGFHIVSADRAPGPQSRAVFRSDTREVRVLVRCTGDGPHADVEVG
;
A
#
# COMPACT_ATOMS: atom_id res chain seq x y z
N MET A 1 -6.48 26.83 61.87
CA MET A 1 -7.92 27.03 62.12
C MET A 1 -8.49 27.79 60.93
N ALA A 2 -9.42 27.17 60.18
CA ALA A 2 -10.56 27.81 59.50
C ALA A 2 -11.10 26.85 58.43
N VAL A 3 -12.21 26.22 58.79
CA VAL A 3 -13.13 25.46 57.97
C VAL A 3 -13.99 26.40 57.12
N GLY A 4 -14.42 25.95 55.95
CA GLY A 4 -15.52 26.55 55.18
C GLY A 4 -15.15 26.77 53.71
N ALA A 5 -16.00 26.54 52.73
CA ALA A 5 -17.37 26.07 52.74
C ALA A 5 -17.61 25.41 51.36
N TRP A 6 -18.33 24.30 51.40
CA TRP A 6 -18.84 23.64 50.21
C TRP A 6 -19.95 24.52 49.63
N MET A 7 -19.85 24.89 48.36
CA MET A 7 -20.98 25.45 47.63
C MET A 7 -21.12 24.69 46.31
N LEU A 8 -22.08 23.75 46.31
CA LEU A 8 -22.56 23.08 45.11
C LEU A 8 -23.29 24.11 44.23
N CYS A 9 -22.90 24.23 42.97
CA CYS A 9 -23.78 24.72 41.91
C CYS A 9 -23.98 23.59 40.90
N ALA A 10 -25.21 23.08 40.89
CA ALA A 10 -25.72 22.12 39.94
C ALA A 10 -26.09 22.79 38.61
N ALA A 11 -26.07 21.97 37.55
CA ALA A 11 -26.75 22.13 36.27
C ALA A 11 -26.25 23.23 35.32
N GLY A 12 -25.43 22.82 34.36
CA GLY A 12 -25.23 23.51 33.09
C GLY A 12 -24.92 22.50 32.00
N LEU A 13 -25.96 21.92 31.39
CA LEU A 13 -25.84 21.08 30.20
C LEU A 13 -25.27 21.93 29.05
N SER A 14 -24.01 21.72 28.71
CA SER A 14 -23.48 22.07 27.39
C SER A 14 -23.11 20.78 26.68
N ALA A 15 -23.94 20.44 25.72
CA ALA A 15 -23.78 19.32 24.82
C ALA A 15 -22.74 19.64 23.73
N LEU A 16 -22.07 18.58 23.24
CA LEU A 16 -21.37 18.44 21.95
C LEU A 16 -20.03 19.22 21.83
N ALA A 17 -18.88 18.64 21.50
CA ALA A 17 -18.56 17.35 20.90
C ALA A 17 -17.11 16.95 21.24
N LEU A 18 -16.94 15.81 21.90
CA LEU A 18 -15.71 15.04 21.80
C LEU A 18 -15.63 14.49 20.38
N HIS A 19 -14.70 15.00 19.57
CA HIS A 19 -14.28 14.28 18.36
C HIS A 19 -13.27 13.22 18.77
N GLU A 20 -13.74 12.20 19.50
CA GLU A 20 -13.03 10.94 19.68
C GLU A 20 -13.56 9.94 18.66
N THR A 21 -13.16 10.08 17.40
CA THR A 21 -13.37 9.03 16.39
C THR A 21 -12.27 7.99 16.50
N THR A 22 -12.31 7.21 17.58
CA THR A 22 -11.48 6.02 17.80
C THR A 22 -12.34 4.76 17.95
N VAL A 23 -13.34 4.57 17.08
CA VAL A 23 -14.02 3.27 16.93
C VAL A 23 -14.46 3.10 15.48
N SER A 24 -13.59 2.59 14.61
CA SER A 24 -13.99 2.12 13.26
C SER A 24 -13.02 1.09 12.67
N GLN A 25 -11.78 0.99 13.16
CA GLN A 25 -10.84 0.00 12.63
C GLN A 25 -11.10 -1.43 13.11
N GLU A 26 -11.72 -1.58 14.29
CA GLU A 26 -11.91 -2.87 14.94
C GLU A 26 -13.07 -3.68 14.31
N ALA A 27 -14.06 -2.98 13.74
CA ALA A 27 -15.20 -3.60 13.06
C ALA A 27 -14.82 -4.20 11.69
N LEU A 28 -13.88 -3.57 10.98
CA LEU A 28 -13.40 -4.07 9.68
C LEU A 28 -12.67 -5.42 9.83
N LEU A 29 -11.97 -5.65 10.95
CA LEU A 29 -11.24 -6.89 11.17
C LEU A 29 -12.17 -8.09 11.46
N LYS A 30 -13.40 -7.87 11.95
CA LYS A 30 -14.38 -8.94 12.22
C LYS A 30 -15.29 -9.29 11.05
N ALA A 31 -15.38 -8.46 10.01
CA ALA A 31 -16.24 -8.72 8.85
C ALA A 31 -15.60 -9.67 7.81
N ALA A 32 -14.31 -9.97 7.92
CA ALA A 32 -13.63 -10.94 7.05
C ALA A 32 -13.90 -12.38 7.51
N ARG A 33 -15.17 -12.80 7.52
CA ARG A 33 -15.54 -14.22 7.59
C ARG A 33 -16.05 -14.65 6.21
N PRO A 34 -15.41 -15.60 5.51
CA PRO A 34 -15.94 -16.10 4.26
C PRO A 34 -17.26 -16.83 4.56
N ALA A 35 -18.38 -16.31 4.06
CA ALA A 35 -19.63 -17.04 4.05
C ALA A 35 -19.52 -18.15 2.99
N PRO A 36 -19.73 -19.44 3.33
CA PRO A 36 -19.79 -20.49 2.34
C PRO A 36 -21.14 -20.41 1.60
N GLY A 37 -21.08 -20.22 0.28
CA GLY A 37 -22.22 -20.44 -0.61
C GLY A 37 -23.00 -19.19 -1.02
N ALA A 38 -22.46 -18.46 -1.99
CA ALA A 38 -23.26 -17.62 -2.88
C ALA A 38 -22.81 -17.88 -4.34
N PRO A 39 -23.72 -18.06 -5.30
CA PRO A 39 -23.38 -18.21 -6.72
C PRO A 39 -22.53 -17.03 -7.19
N GLY A 40 -21.42 -17.35 -7.87
CA GLY A 40 -20.29 -16.45 -8.10
C GLY A 40 -20.68 -15.04 -8.57
N ALA A 41 -20.45 -14.07 -7.70
CA ALA A 41 -20.25 -12.70 -8.14
C ALA A 41 -19.06 -12.69 -9.11
N PRO A 42 -19.11 -11.96 -10.24
CA PRO A 42 -17.96 -11.85 -11.11
C PRO A 42 -16.82 -11.23 -10.28
N THR A 43 -15.74 -12.00 -10.08
CA THR A 43 -14.49 -11.46 -9.55
C THR A 43 -14.14 -10.24 -10.38
N PRO A 44 -13.93 -9.05 -9.80
CA PRO A 44 -13.51 -7.89 -10.58
C PRO A 44 -12.21 -8.28 -11.27
N SER A 45 -12.28 -8.35 -12.61
CA SER A 45 -11.08 -8.57 -13.40
C SER A 45 -10.15 -7.39 -13.11
N PRO A 46 -8.87 -7.61 -12.79
CA PRO A 46 -7.97 -6.51 -12.50
C PRO A 46 -7.96 -5.58 -13.71
N SER A 47 -8.42 -4.34 -13.55
CA SER A 47 -8.28 -3.34 -14.61
C SER A 47 -6.81 -3.27 -15.00
N PRO A 48 -6.48 -3.12 -16.29
CA PRO A 48 -5.09 -3.01 -16.75
C PRO A 48 -4.32 -1.87 -16.05
N ASP A 49 -5.03 -0.84 -15.57
CA ASP A 49 -4.47 0.27 -14.78
C ASP A 49 -4.29 -0.04 -13.27
N SER A 50 -4.71 -1.20 -12.81
CA SER A 50 -4.55 -1.57 -11.39
C SER A 50 -3.08 -1.85 -11.09
N PRO A 51 -2.50 -1.25 -10.03
CA PRO A 51 -1.12 -1.48 -9.67
C PRO A 51 -0.90 -2.96 -9.32
N ARG A 52 0.14 -3.56 -9.90
CA ARG A 52 0.54 -4.95 -9.64
C ARG A 52 1.85 -5.00 -8.87
N ILE A 53 2.00 -6.06 -8.08
CA ILE A 53 3.24 -6.37 -7.38
C ILE A 53 4.07 -7.30 -8.28
N LEU A 54 5.22 -6.83 -8.72
CA LEU A 54 6.21 -7.58 -9.49
C LEU A 54 7.29 -8.06 -8.51
N ARG A 55 7.37 -9.37 -8.33
CA ARG A 55 8.33 -10.00 -7.41
C ARG A 55 9.61 -10.33 -8.17
N THR A 56 10.76 -9.96 -7.63
CA THR A 56 12.08 -10.23 -8.20
C THR A 56 13.02 -10.76 -7.12
N PRO A 57 14.18 -11.35 -7.48
CA PRO A 57 15.17 -11.81 -6.50
C PRO A 57 15.72 -10.67 -5.62
N GLY A 58 15.75 -9.44 -6.14
CA GLY A 58 16.27 -8.27 -5.45
C GLY A 58 15.24 -7.54 -4.59
N GLY A 59 13.95 -7.83 -4.75
CA GLY A 59 12.87 -7.17 -4.03
C GLY A 59 11.52 -7.20 -4.75
N ASN A 60 10.62 -6.33 -4.35
CA ASN A 60 9.31 -6.14 -4.97
C ASN A 60 9.21 -4.76 -5.62
N VAL A 61 8.62 -4.71 -6.80
CA VAL A 61 8.28 -3.47 -7.50
C VAL A 61 6.76 -3.38 -7.63
N VAL A 62 6.15 -2.36 -7.05
CA VAL A 62 4.72 -2.06 -7.24
C VAL A 62 4.61 -1.04 -8.36
N ALA A 63 4.10 -1.47 -9.50
CA ALA A 63 3.96 -0.63 -10.70
C ALA A 63 2.52 -0.65 -11.20
N GLY A 64 2.10 0.45 -11.81
CA GLY A 64 0.87 0.53 -12.60
C GLY A 64 1.18 0.98 -14.02
N CYS A 65 0.21 0.77 -14.90
CA CYS A 65 0.23 1.30 -16.26
C CYS A 65 -0.73 2.47 -16.37
N ASP A 66 -0.34 3.46 -17.18
CA ASP A 66 -1.18 4.55 -17.67
C ASP A 66 -0.97 4.59 -19.18
N GLY A 67 -1.86 3.91 -19.91
CA GLY A 67 -1.61 3.56 -21.31
C GLY A 67 -0.33 2.74 -21.48
N SER A 68 0.63 3.26 -22.26
CA SER A 68 1.95 2.64 -22.46
C SER A 68 3.00 3.10 -21.44
N SER A 69 2.65 4.03 -20.54
CA SER A 69 3.58 4.56 -19.55
C SER A 69 3.54 3.74 -18.26
N VAL A 70 4.70 3.29 -17.81
CA VAL A 70 4.89 2.67 -16.51
C VAL A 70 5.02 3.74 -15.44
N ARG A 71 4.31 3.56 -14.33
CA ARG A 71 4.51 4.34 -13.10
C ARG A 71 4.84 3.40 -11.95
N VAL A 72 6.07 3.48 -11.44
CA VAL A 72 6.46 2.79 -10.21
C VAL A 72 5.91 3.57 -9.01
N ARG A 73 5.11 2.90 -8.18
CA ARG A 73 4.49 3.47 -6.98
C ARG A 73 5.32 3.20 -5.73
N TYR A 74 5.90 2.00 -5.64
CA TYR A 74 6.64 1.58 -4.46
C TYR A 74 7.71 0.54 -4.82
N LEU A 75 8.82 0.55 -4.09
CA LEU A 75 9.92 -0.39 -4.22
C LEU A 75 10.29 -0.89 -2.83
N SER A 76 10.37 -2.20 -2.66
CA SER A 76 10.79 -2.84 -1.42
C SER A 76 11.97 -3.76 -1.71
N PRO A 77 13.19 -3.45 -1.27
CA PRO A 77 14.30 -4.39 -1.38
C PRO A 77 14.00 -5.70 -0.63
N ALA A 78 14.57 -6.80 -1.11
CA ALA A 78 14.67 -8.03 -0.34
C ALA A 78 15.71 -7.87 0.78
N THR A 79 15.68 -8.77 1.77
CA THR A 79 16.67 -8.78 2.87
C THR A 79 18.10 -8.85 2.31
N GLY A 80 18.97 -7.95 2.76
CA GLY A 80 20.36 -7.87 2.29
C GLY A 80 20.55 -7.15 0.95
N PHE A 81 19.46 -6.71 0.30
CA PHE A 81 19.52 -5.86 -0.89
C PHE A 81 19.21 -4.40 -0.54
N HIS A 82 19.79 -3.48 -1.29
CA HIS A 82 19.47 -2.05 -1.28
C HIS A 82 19.17 -1.56 -2.71
N ILE A 83 18.35 -0.52 -2.84
CA ILE A 83 18.10 0.11 -4.13
C ILE A 83 19.27 1.04 -4.45
N VAL A 84 19.95 0.79 -5.56
CA VAL A 84 21.06 1.61 -6.04
C VAL A 84 20.56 2.70 -6.97
N SER A 85 19.62 2.36 -7.84
CA SER A 85 18.98 3.30 -8.75
C SER A 85 17.55 2.88 -9.05
N ALA A 86 16.69 3.86 -9.27
CA ALA A 86 15.31 3.65 -9.67
C ALA A 86 14.80 4.86 -10.44
N ASP A 87 14.16 4.62 -11.58
CA ASP A 87 13.47 5.66 -12.33
C ASP A 87 12.23 6.10 -11.54
N ARG A 88 12.13 7.40 -11.30
CA ARG A 88 11.02 8.01 -10.54
C ARG A 88 9.94 8.59 -11.44
N ALA A 89 10.32 8.99 -12.66
CA ALA A 89 9.41 9.60 -13.61
C ALA A 89 8.61 8.51 -14.35
N PRO A 90 7.32 8.74 -14.63
CA PRO A 90 6.57 7.89 -15.55
C PRO A 90 7.19 7.94 -16.96
N GLY A 91 7.17 6.81 -17.65
CA GLY A 91 7.71 6.71 -19.01
C GLY A 91 7.43 5.35 -19.64
N PRO A 92 7.82 5.14 -20.91
CA PRO A 92 7.54 3.89 -21.64
C PRO A 92 8.17 2.64 -20.99
N GLN A 93 9.18 2.86 -20.15
CA GLN A 93 9.81 1.83 -19.33
C GLN A 93 10.31 2.47 -18.03
N SER A 94 10.47 1.65 -16.99
CA SER A 94 11.05 2.07 -15.72
C SER A 94 12.07 1.04 -15.26
N ARG A 95 13.27 1.49 -14.93
CA ARG A 95 14.37 0.67 -14.45
C ARG A 95 14.50 0.80 -12.93
N ALA A 96 14.74 -0.32 -12.27
CA ALA A 96 15.18 -0.38 -10.88
C ALA A 96 16.37 -1.33 -10.74
N VAL A 97 17.36 -0.98 -9.93
CA VAL A 97 18.53 -1.81 -9.64
C VAL A 97 18.59 -2.06 -8.15
N PHE A 98 18.53 -3.33 -7.78
CA PHE A 98 18.74 -3.82 -6.43
C PHE A 98 20.12 -4.45 -6.35
N ARG A 99 20.89 -4.15 -5.31
CA ARG A 99 22.22 -4.72 -5.12
C ARG A 99 22.39 -5.22 -3.71
N SER A 100 23.09 -6.34 -3.57
CA SER A 100 23.63 -6.88 -2.32
C SER A 100 25.14 -6.93 -2.40
N ASP A 101 25.81 -7.41 -1.36
CA ASP A 101 27.27 -7.54 -1.36
C ASP A 101 27.82 -8.51 -2.43
N THR A 102 26.96 -9.41 -2.94
CA THR A 102 27.38 -10.51 -3.84
C THR A 102 26.63 -10.56 -5.16
N ARG A 103 25.55 -9.78 -5.34
CA ARG A 103 24.65 -9.87 -6.51
C ARG A 103 24.07 -8.52 -6.88
N GLU A 104 23.87 -8.31 -8.17
CA GLU A 104 23.07 -7.21 -8.71
C GLU A 104 21.83 -7.76 -9.42
N VAL A 105 20.67 -7.16 -9.17
CA VAL A 105 19.40 -7.50 -9.81
C VAL A 105 18.87 -6.26 -10.49
N ARG A 106 18.84 -6.31 -11.82
CA ARG A 106 18.34 -5.23 -12.68
C ARG A 106 16.95 -5.60 -13.15
N VAL A 107 16.01 -4.70 -12.90
CA VAL A 107 14.60 -4.87 -13.22
C VAL A 107 14.20 -3.82 -14.23
N LEU A 108 13.65 -4.25 -15.36
CA LEU A 108 13.08 -3.38 -16.37
C LEU A 108 11.58 -3.64 -16.48
N VAL A 109 10.78 -2.65 -16.11
CA VAL A 109 9.32 -2.73 -16.16
C VAL A 109 8.81 -2.07 -17.43
N ARG A 110 7.88 -2.72 -18.12
CA ARG A 110 7.16 -2.21 -19.31
C ARG A 110 5.67 -2.51 -19.20
N CYS A 111 4.82 -1.70 -19.82
CA CYS A 111 3.40 -1.99 -19.92
C CYS A 111 3.10 -2.87 -21.14
N THR A 112 2.38 -3.96 -20.91
CA THR A 112 1.79 -4.82 -21.95
C THR A 112 0.26 -4.79 -21.82
N GLY A 113 -0.46 -5.45 -22.74
CA GLY A 113 -1.93 -5.45 -22.75
C GLY A 113 -2.57 -5.92 -21.44
N ASP A 114 -1.89 -6.78 -20.68
CA ASP A 114 -2.36 -7.34 -19.42
C ASP A 114 -1.91 -6.54 -18.16
N GLY A 115 -1.15 -5.46 -18.37
CA GLY A 115 -0.61 -4.59 -17.32
C GLY A 115 0.92 -4.55 -17.28
N PRO A 116 1.53 -4.17 -16.14
CA PRO A 116 2.97 -4.04 -16.04
C PRO A 116 3.66 -5.42 -16.02
N HIS A 117 4.71 -5.57 -16.82
CA HIS A 117 5.56 -6.75 -16.92
C HIS A 117 7.00 -6.40 -16.53
N ALA A 118 7.62 -7.22 -15.69
CA ALA A 118 9.02 -7.08 -15.31
C ALA A 118 9.89 -8.05 -16.12
N ASP A 119 10.96 -7.52 -16.71
CA ASP A 119 12.10 -8.28 -17.17
C ASP A 119 13.21 -8.18 -16.11
N VAL A 120 13.83 -9.32 -15.76
CA VAL A 120 14.75 -9.40 -14.62
C VAL A 120 16.06 -10.03 -15.05
N GLU A 121 17.14 -9.29 -14.87
CA GLU A 121 18.51 -9.73 -15.11
C GLU A 121 19.25 -9.82 -13.77
N VAL A 122 19.94 -10.94 -13.54
CA VAL A 122 20.72 -11.20 -12.32
C VAL A 122 22.19 -11.33 -12.71
N GLY A 123 23.05 -10.57 -12.04
CA GLY A 123 24.50 -10.58 -12.21
C GLY A 123 25.26 -10.73 -10.90
#